data_AF-A0A965J1E0-F1
#
_entry.id   AF-A0A965J1E0-F1
#
_cell.length_a   1.000
_cell.length_b   1.000
_cell.length_c   1.000
_cell.angle_alpha   90.00
_cell.angle_beta   90.00
_cell.angle_gamma   90.00
#
_symmetry.space_group_name_H-M   'P 1'
#
loop_
_entity.id
_entity.type
_entity.pdbx_description
1 polymer ?
#
loop_
_entity_poly.entity_id
_entity_poly.type
_entity_poly.pdbx_seq_one_letter_code
_entity_poly.pdbx_strand_id
1 'polypeptide(L)'
;CIAGLLTRYLMLKFVSKDWYHGVLVPRIGKLTLVALLFTIVVMFSLKGSLIISIPFDVLRIALPLVCFFGCMFFLMFLLGKWAGANYEDNAALSFTASGNNFELAIAVSIGVYGINSGQAFAGVIGPLVEVPALILMVRVAYWLKDRWYS
;
A
#
# COMPACT_ATOMS: atom_id res chain seq x y z
N CYS A 1 -4.93 14.10 -8.58
CA CYS A 1 -3.68 14.60 -9.20
C CYS A 1 -3.69 16.09 -9.55
N ILE A 2 -4.78 16.64 -10.12
CA ILE A 2 -4.86 18.04 -10.57
C ILE A 2 -4.54 19.05 -9.46
N ALA A 3 -5.15 18.88 -8.28
CA ALA A 3 -4.88 19.76 -7.14
C ALA A 3 -3.40 19.77 -6.74
N GLY A 4 -2.75 18.61 -6.66
CA GLY A 4 -1.31 18.51 -6.31
C GLY A 4 -0.39 19.13 -7.38
N LEU A 5 -0.73 18.99 -8.66
CA LEU A 5 -0.04 19.68 -9.76
C LEU A 5 -0.17 21.20 -9.64
N LEU A 6 -1.38 21.69 -9.36
CA LEU A 6 -1.66 23.10 -9.07
C LEU A 6 -0.87 23.60 -7.86
N THR A 7 -0.85 22.83 -6.76
CA THR A 7 -0.11 23.20 -5.54
C THR A 7 1.38 23.32 -5.85
N ARG A 8 1.96 22.36 -6.58
CA ARG A 8 3.37 22.40 -7.00
C ARG A 8 3.65 23.60 -7.89
N TYR A 9 2.82 23.83 -8.91
CA TYR A 9 3.01 24.93 -9.86
C TYR A 9 2.92 26.31 -9.18
N LEU A 10 1.93 26.51 -8.31
CA LEU A 10 1.75 27.77 -7.58
C LEU A 10 2.84 27.97 -6.52
N MET A 11 3.16 26.95 -5.71
CA MET A 11 4.17 27.08 -4.65
C MET A 11 5.57 27.35 -5.20
N LEU A 12 5.96 26.72 -6.31
CA LEU A 12 7.27 26.95 -6.92
C LEU A 12 7.40 28.35 -7.55
N LYS A 13 6.29 29.10 -7.70
CA LYS A 13 6.29 30.51 -8.12
C LYS A 13 6.60 31.47 -6.97
N PHE A 14 6.28 31.08 -5.73
CA PHE A 14 6.44 31.91 -4.53
C PHE A 14 7.58 31.46 -3.62
N VAL A 15 8.05 30.21 -3.77
CA VAL A 15 9.02 29.58 -2.88
C VAL A 15 10.08 28.82 -3.68
N SER A 16 11.32 28.81 -3.18
CA SER A 16 12.42 28.08 -3.82
C SER A 16 12.18 26.57 -3.84
N LYS A 17 12.77 25.90 -4.84
CA LYS A 17 12.71 24.42 -4.96
C LYS A 17 13.22 23.73 -3.69
N ASP A 18 14.29 24.24 -3.11
CA ASP A 18 14.92 23.63 -1.94
C ASP A 18 14.02 23.70 -0.70
N TRP A 19 13.29 24.79 -0.51
CA TRP A 19 12.32 24.88 0.58
C TRP A 19 11.09 24.00 0.31
N TYR A 20 10.61 23.94 -0.93
CA TYR A 20 9.49 23.06 -1.31
C TYR A 20 9.81 21.58 -1.00
N HIS A 21 10.97 21.10 -1.45
CA HIS A 21 11.40 19.72 -1.23
C HIS A 21 11.88 19.45 0.21
N GLY A 22 12.50 20.43 0.88
CA GLY A 22 13.03 20.27 2.23
C GLY A 22 12.01 20.43 3.35
N VAL A 23 10.93 21.20 3.13
CA VAL A 23 9.98 21.57 4.20
C VAL A 23 8.55 21.11 3.89
N LEU A 24 8.02 21.42 2.70
CA LEU A 24 6.62 21.16 2.38
C LEU A 24 6.36 19.68 2.10
N VAL A 25 7.15 19.07 1.21
CA VAL A 25 7.00 17.65 0.83
C VAL A 25 7.10 16.72 2.05
N PRO A 26 8.09 16.86 2.96
CA PRO A 26 8.20 15.98 4.12
C PRO A 26 7.07 16.19 5.14
N ARG A 27 6.55 17.41 5.28
CA ARG A 27 5.40 17.69 6.16
C ARG A 27 4.11 17.07 5.64
N ILE A 28 3.84 17.19 4.34
CA ILE A 28 2.68 16.54 3.71
C ILE A 28 2.79 15.02 3.85
N GLY A 29 3.97 14.43 3.63
CA GLY A 29 4.18 13.00 3.82
C GLY A 29 3.82 12.50 5.23
N LYS A 30 4.21 13.23 6.28
CA LYS A 30 3.82 12.92 7.67
C LYS A 30 2.30 13.02 7.88
N LEU A 31 1.65 14.02 7.28
CA LEU A 31 0.20 14.19 7.36
C LEU A 31 -0.55 13.02 6.70
N THR A 32 -0.08 12.55 5.54
CA THR A 32 -0.65 11.39 4.85
C THR A 32 -0.59 10.14 5.72
N LEU A 33 0.55 9.89 6.38
CA LEU A 33 0.69 8.75 7.29
C LEU A 33 -0.30 8.84 8.47
N VAL A 34 -0.47 10.02 9.06
CA VAL A 34 -1.44 10.23 10.15
C VAL A 34 -2.87 10.04 9.67
N ALA A 35 -3.23 10.57 8.49
CA ALA A 35 -4.56 10.42 7.90
C ALA A 35 -4.89 8.95 7.59
N LEU A 36 -3.93 8.21 7.04
CA LEU A 36 -4.08 6.79 6.72
C LEU A 36 -4.23 5.95 8.00
N LEU A 37 -3.41 6.22 9.03
CA LEU A 37 -3.55 5.58 10.33
C LEU A 37 -4.89 5.91 10.98
N PHE A 38 -5.34 7.16 10.89
CA PHE A 38 -6.65 7.58 11.37
C PHE A 38 -7.78 6.83 10.66
N THR A 39 -7.74 6.74 9.32
CA THR A 39 -8.71 5.96 8.54
C THR A 39 -8.72 4.51 8.98
N ILE A 40 -7.56 3.87 9.16
CA ILE A 40 -7.45 2.51 9.69
C ILE A 40 -8.16 2.43 11.04
N VAL A 41 -7.79 3.26 12.03
CA VAL A 41 -8.39 3.25 13.37
C VAL A 41 -9.92 3.43 13.33
N VAL A 42 -10.42 4.38 12.54
CA VAL A 42 -11.87 4.61 12.39
C VAL A 42 -12.55 3.39 11.77
N MET A 43 -11.97 2.83 10.71
CA MET A 43 -12.52 1.66 10.03
C MET A 43 -12.54 0.42 10.95
N PHE A 44 -11.50 0.23 11.77
CA PHE A 44 -11.43 -0.79 12.81
C PHE A 44 -12.44 -0.57 13.93
N SER A 45 -12.61 0.66 14.39
CA SER A 45 -13.59 1.00 15.43
C SER A 45 -15.02 0.71 14.96
N LEU A 46 -15.33 1.06 13.71
CA LEU A 46 -16.68 0.88 13.14
C LEU A 46 -17.00 -0.56 12.75
N LYS A 47 -16.00 -1.35 12.32
CA LYS A 47 -16.22 -2.74 11.84
C LYS A 47 -15.59 -3.82 12.73
N GLY A 48 -14.96 -3.46 13.85
CA GLY A 48 -14.18 -4.37 14.70
C GLY A 48 -15.01 -5.48 15.34
N SER A 49 -16.23 -5.19 15.78
CA SER A 49 -17.16 -6.20 16.30
C SER A 49 -17.54 -7.25 15.25
N LEU A 50 -17.64 -6.82 13.99
CA LEU A 50 -18.00 -7.66 12.84
C LEU A 50 -16.81 -8.52 12.38
N ILE A 51 -15.58 -8.01 12.49
CA ILE A 51 -14.35 -8.77 12.21
C ILE A 51 -14.16 -9.90 13.22
N ILE A 52 -14.46 -9.65 14.50
CA ILE A 52 -14.35 -10.64 15.56
C ILE A 52 -15.46 -11.70 15.47
N SER A 53 -16.67 -11.33 15.04
CA SER A 53 -17.79 -12.26 14.93
C SER A 53 -17.72 -13.19 13.72
N ILE A 54 -16.95 -12.84 12.68
CA ILE A 54 -16.84 -13.62 11.43
C ILE A 54 -15.38 -13.90 11.03
N PRO A 55 -14.58 -14.59 11.87
CA PRO A 55 -13.15 -14.80 11.62
C PRO A 55 -12.88 -15.66 10.37
N PHE A 56 -13.78 -16.58 10.03
CA PHE A 56 -13.64 -17.44 8.86
C PHE A 56 -13.74 -16.69 7.54
N ASP A 57 -14.59 -15.66 7.44
CA ASP A 57 -14.70 -14.87 6.22
C ASP A 57 -13.49 -13.95 6.04
N VAL A 58 -12.96 -13.42 7.14
CA VAL A 58 -11.68 -12.69 7.14
C VAL A 58 -10.54 -13.58 6.60
N LEU A 59 -10.44 -14.81 7.10
CA LEU A 59 -9.46 -15.80 6.63
C LEU A 59 -9.62 -16.14 5.15
N ARG A 60 -10.86 -16.35 4.69
CA ARG A 60 -11.17 -16.62 3.29
C ARG A 60 -10.78 -15.47 2.36
N ILE A 61 -10.82 -14.23 2.83
CA ILE A 61 -10.37 -13.05 2.07
C ILE A 61 -8.85 -12.90 2.15
N ALA A 62 -8.28 -13.04 3.35
CA ALA A 62 -6.87 -12.83 3.61
C ALA A 62 -5.97 -13.85 2.89
N LEU A 63 -6.36 -15.13 2.84
CA LEU A 63 -5.55 -16.19 2.23
C LEU A 63 -5.27 -15.93 0.73
N PRO A 64 -6.28 -15.69 -0.13
CA PRO A 64 -6.06 -15.31 -1.52
C PRO A 64 -5.19 -14.06 -1.68
N LEU A 65 -5.39 -13.05 -0.82
CA LEU A 65 -4.63 -11.80 -0.84
C LEU A 65 -3.14 -12.02 -0.53
N VAL A 66 -2.81 -12.74 0.54
CA VAL A 66 -1.41 -13.06 0.88
C VAL A 66 -0.77 -13.90 -0.21
N CYS A 67 -1.49 -14.89 -0.74
CA CYS A 67 -1.02 -15.71 -1.85
C CYS A 67 -0.73 -14.84 -3.08
N PHE A 68 -1.64 -13.94 -3.45
CA PHE A 68 -1.46 -12.99 -4.54
C PHE A 68 -0.22 -12.13 -4.35
N PHE A 69 -0.08 -11.48 -3.19
CA PHE A 69 1.08 -10.63 -2.90
C PHE A 69 2.39 -11.41 -2.97
N GLY A 70 2.44 -12.60 -2.35
CA GLY A 70 3.62 -13.45 -2.35
C GLY A 70 3.99 -13.90 -3.77
N CYS A 71 3.03 -14.46 -4.49
CA CYS A 71 3.25 -14.92 -5.87
C CYS A 71 3.71 -13.78 -6.78
N MET A 72 3.04 -12.62 -6.75
CA MET A 72 3.42 -11.48 -7.58
C MET A 72 4.80 -10.94 -7.21
N PHE A 73 5.08 -10.80 -5.91
CA PHE A 73 6.38 -10.35 -5.45
C PHE A 73 7.50 -11.28 -5.93
N PHE A 74 7.41 -12.58 -5.66
CA PHE A 74 8.45 -13.53 -6.04
C PHE A 74 8.59 -13.66 -7.55
N LEU A 75 7.48 -13.66 -8.29
CA LEU A 75 7.50 -13.73 -9.75
C LEU A 75 8.24 -12.52 -10.33
N MET A 76 7.91 -11.30 -9.88
CA MET A 76 8.57 -10.09 -10.37
C MET A 76 10.02 -10.00 -9.92
N PHE A 77 10.32 -10.42 -8.69
CA PHE A 77 11.69 -10.41 -8.17
C PHE A 77 12.60 -11.40 -8.90
N LEU A 78 12.08 -12.59 -9.22
CA LEU A 78 12.80 -13.60 -10.02
C LEU A 78 13.00 -13.13 -11.46
N LEU A 79 11.96 -12.58 -12.09
CA LEU A 79 12.05 -12.05 -13.45
C LEU A 79 13.01 -10.87 -13.55
N GLY A 80 12.97 -9.92 -12.61
CA GLY A 80 13.90 -8.80 -12.58
C GLY A 80 15.34 -9.25 -12.37
N LYS A 81 15.57 -10.26 -11.52
CA LYS A 81 16.91 -10.86 -11.37
C LYS A 81 17.38 -11.52 -12.67
N TRP A 82 16.52 -12.30 -13.31
CA TRP A 82 16.83 -12.99 -14.56
C TRP A 82 17.10 -12.00 -15.71
N ALA A 83 16.39 -10.87 -15.74
CA ALA A 83 16.62 -9.77 -16.67
C ALA A 83 17.89 -8.94 -16.36
N GLY A 84 18.62 -9.26 -15.29
CA GLY A 84 19.86 -8.57 -14.92
C GLY A 84 19.67 -7.23 -14.20
N ALA A 85 18.47 -6.95 -13.66
CA ALA A 85 18.24 -5.72 -12.90
C ALA A 85 19.02 -5.71 -11.59
N ASN A 86 19.58 -4.54 -11.23
CA ASN A 86 20.22 -4.31 -9.93
C ASN A 86 19.21 -4.48 -8.78
N TYR A 87 19.69 -4.73 -7.56
CA TYR A 87 18.80 -4.96 -6.41
C TYR A 87 17.80 -3.83 -6.18
N GLU A 88 18.25 -2.57 -6.29
CA GLU A 88 17.40 -1.39 -6.06
C GLU A 88 16.23 -1.34 -7.04
N ASP A 89 16.52 -1.53 -8.34
CA ASP A 89 15.51 -1.54 -9.39
C ASP A 89 14.58 -2.76 -9.26
N ASN A 90 15.14 -3.93 -8.96
CA ASN A 90 14.36 -5.16 -8.83
C ASN A 90 13.42 -5.12 -7.61
N ALA A 91 13.90 -4.62 -6.47
CA ALA A 91 13.08 -4.44 -5.28
C ALA A 91 11.96 -3.42 -5.55
N ALA A 92 12.28 -2.27 -6.15
CA ALA A 92 11.29 -1.26 -6.50
C ALA A 92 10.22 -1.80 -7.47
N LEU A 93 10.63 -2.55 -8.50
CA LEU A 93 9.72 -3.18 -9.45
C LEU A 93 8.80 -4.20 -8.76
N SER A 94 9.38 -5.07 -7.93
CA SER A 94 8.66 -6.15 -7.26
C SER A 94 7.60 -5.62 -6.30
N PHE A 95 7.95 -4.61 -5.50
CA PHE A 95 7.00 -3.97 -4.58
C PHE A 95 5.91 -3.18 -5.32
N THR A 96 6.26 -2.55 -6.44
CA THR A 96 5.28 -1.83 -7.29
C THR A 96 4.28 -2.80 -7.91
N ALA A 97 4.74 -3.95 -8.38
CA ALA A 97 3.88 -4.94 -9.02
C ALA A 97 3.02 -5.72 -8.01
N SER A 98 3.52 -5.93 -6.78
CA SER A 98 2.73 -6.57 -5.73
C SER A 98 1.71 -5.63 -5.10
N GLY A 99 2.01 -4.33 -4.99
CA GLY A 99 1.18 -3.37 -4.26
C GLY A 99 -0.18 -3.12 -4.89
N ASN A 100 -1.20 -2.90 -4.05
CA ASN A 100 -2.57 -2.57 -4.49
C ASN A 100 -2.99 -1.18 -4.03
N ASN A 101 -4.01 -0.60 -4.68
CA ASN A 101 -4.61 0.68 -4.28
C ASN A 101 -5.93 0.45 -3.52
N PHE A 102 -5.85 0.05 -2.25
CA PHE A 102 -7.05 -0.27 -1.46
C PHE A 102 -7.93 0.95 -1.22
N GLU A 103 -7.36 2.14 -1.06
CA GLU A 103 -8.12 3.37 -0.84
C GLU A 103 -9.10 3.64 -2.00
N LEU A 104 -8.64 3.42 -3.23
CA LEU A 104 -9.48 3.51 -4.41
C LEU A 104 -10.51 2.37 -4.44
N ALA A 105 -10.11 1.14 -4.13
CA ALA A 105 -11.01 -0.02 -4.11
C ALA A 105 -12.15 0.15 -3.09
N ILE A 106 -11.85 0.67 -1.90
CA ILE A 106 -12.83 1.00 -0.85
C ILE A 106 -13.78 2.09 -1.34
N ALA A 107 -13.25 3.17 -1.91
CA ALA A 107 -14.07 4.29 -2.40
C ALA A 107 -15.06 3.82 -3.48
N VAL A 108 -14.60 3.03 -4.45
CA VAL A 108 -15.45 2.46 -5.51
C VAL A 108 -16.47 1.49 -4.93
N SER A 109 -16.06 0.61 -4.01
CA SER A 109 -16.96 -0.38 -3.41
C SER A 109 -18.08 0.28 -2.60
N ILE A 110 -17.76 1.31 -1.81
CA ILE A 110 -18.76 2.08 -1.06
C ILE A 110 -19.65 2.87 -2.02
N GLY A 111 -19.09 3.48 -3.07
CA GLY A 111 -19.84 4.28 -4.03
C GLY A 111 -20.84 3.48 -4.85
N VAL A 112 -20.51 2.25 -5.22
CA VAL A 112 -21.35 1.39 -6.08
C VAL A 112 -22.27 0.47 -5.26
N TYR A 113 -21.75 -0.15 -4.20
CA TYR A 113 -22.46 -1.20 -3.45
C TYR A 113 -22.94 -0.74 -2.06
N GLY A 114 -22.55 0.44 -1.61
CA GLY A 114 -22.87 0.96 -0.28
C GLY A 114 -21.94 0.44 0.83
N ILE A 115 -21.96 1.12 1.98
CA ILE A 115 -21.02 0.92 3.09
C ILE A 115 -21.16 -0.43 3.83
N ASN A 116 -22.37 -0.99 3.80
CA ASN A 116 -22.72 -2.25 4.46
C ASN A 116 -22.54 -3.47 3.56
N SER A 117 -22.04 -3.29 2.34
CA SER A 117 -21.81 -4.39 1.40
C SER A 117 -20.60 -5.25 1.79
N GLY A 118 -20.62 -6.52 1.36
CA GLY A 118 -19.49 -7.44 1.54
C GLY A 118 -18.24 -6.99 0.78
N GLN A 119 -18.41 -6.28 -0.33
CA GLN A 119 -17.33 -5.68 -1.14
C GLN A 119 -16.63 -4.57 -0.37
N ALA A 120 -17.40 -3.67 0.25
CA ALA A 120 -16.84 -2.63 1.11
C ALA A 120 -16.15 -3.23 2.34
N PHE A 121 -16.66 -4.35 2.88
CA PHE A 121 -16.01 -5.09 3.96
C PHE A 121 -14.68 -5.73 3.53
N ALA A 122 -14.62 -6.39 2.37
CA ALA A 122 -13.38 -6.95 1.85
C ALA A 122 -12.31 -5.87 1.60
N GLY A 123 -12.70 -4.69 1.10
CA GLY A 123 -11.80 -3.56 0.92
C GLY A 123 -11.17 -3.05 2.21
N VAL A 124 -11.93 -3.06 3.32
CA VAL A 124 -11.44 -2.69 4.68
C VAL A 124 -10.35 -3.64 5.17
N ILE A 125 -10.53 -4.94 4.90
CA ILE A 125 -9.62 -5.98 5.38
C ILE A 125 -8.30 -5.94 4.62
N GLY A 126 -8.31 -5.51 3.36
CA GLY A 126 -7.12 -5.44 2.51
C GLY A 126 -5.88 -4.85 3.18
N PRO A 127 -5.94 -3.60 3.69
CA PRO A 127 -4.81 -2.96 4.37
C PRO A 127 -4.28 -3.70 5.62
N LEU A 128 -5.14 -4.39 6.38
CA LEU A 128 -4.68 -5.20 7.51
C LEU A 128 -3.76 -6.35 7.10
N VAL A 129 -4.04 -6.91 5.93
CA VAL A 129 -3.33 -8.07 5.42
C VAL A 129 -2.10 -7.61 4.63
N GLU A 130 -2.25 -6.57 3.81
CA GLU A 130 -1.19 -6.02 2.97
C GLU A 130 -0.04 -5.45 3.80
N VAL A 131 -0.31 -4.58 4.78
CA VAL A 131 0.76 -3.89 5.51
C VAL A 131 1.72 -4.88 6.20
N PRO A 132 1.26 -5.88 6.97
CA PRO A 132 2.13 -6.91 7.53
C PRO A 132 2.80 -7.77 6.46
N ALA A 133 2.08 -8.16 5.41
CA ALA A 133 2.64 -8.98 4.33
C ALA A 133 3.80 -8.27 3.63
N LEU A 134 3.66 -6.98 3.31
CA LEU A 134 4.71 -6.17 2.70
C LEU A 134 5.91 -5.99 3.64
N ILE A 135 5.69 -5.76 4.94
CA ILE A 135 6.80 -5.68 5.93
C ILE A 135 7.59 -7.00 5.98
N LEU A 136 6.90 -8.15 5.94
CA LEU A 136 7.55 -9.46 5.87
C LEU A 136 8.33 -9.61 4.55
N MET A 137 7.76 -9.19 3.43
CA MET A 137 8.43 -9.22 2.12
C MET A 137 9.66 -8.31 2.08
N VAL A 138 9.66 -7.16 2.76
CA VAL A 138 10.87 -6.32 2.91
C VAL A 138 11.99 -7.10 3.58
N ARG A 139 11.71 -7.86 4.64
CA ARG A 139 12.71 -8.73 5.27
C ARG A 139 13.20 -9.82 4.33
N VAL A 140 12.29 -10.43 3.57
CA VAL A 140 12.65 -11.44 2.55
C VAL A 140 13.52 -10.83 1.44
N ALA A 141 13.21 -9.62 0.98
CA ALA A 141 13.97 -8.90 -0.04
C ALA A 141 15.41 -8.63 0.43
N TYR A 142 15.59 -8.18 1.67
CA TYR A 142 16.93 -8.02 2.27
C TYR A 142 17.68 -9.35 2.35
N TRP A 143 17.02 -10.44 2.76
CA TRP A 143 17.65 -11.76 2.76
C TRP A 143 18.04 -12.24 1.35
N LEU A 144 17.22 -11.95 0.34
CA LEU A 144 17.53 -12.25 -1.07
C LEU A 144 18.67 -11.39 -1.62
N LYS A 145 18.81 -10.15 -1.15
CA LYS A 145 19.93 -9.27 -1.49
C LYS A 145 21.26 -9.93 -1.16
N ASP A 146 21.40 -10.38 0.08
CA ASP A 146 22.64 -10.98 0.58
C ASP A 146 22.96 -12.31 -0.12
N ARG A 147 21.94 -13.00 -0.65
CA ARG A 147 22.12 -14.29 -1.32
C ARG A 147 22.36 -14.20 -2.82
N TRP A 148 21.73 -13.26 -3.51
CA TRP A 148 21.73 -13.20 -4.98
C TRP A 148 22.48 -12.01 -5.56
N TYR A 149 22.71 -10.97 -4.76
CA TYR A 149 23.29 -9.70 -5.19
C TYR A 149 24.58 -9.31 -4.44
N SER A 150 25.06 -10.17 -3.53
CA SER A 150 26.41 -10.10 -2.97
C SER A 150 27.43 -10.82 -3.83
#